data_AF-A0A251RGQ2-F1
#
_entry.id   AF-A0A251RGQ2-F1
#
_cell.length_a   1.000
_cell.length_b   1.000
_cell.length_c   1.000
_cell.angle_alpha   90.00
_cell.angle_beta   90.00
_cell.angle_gamma   90.00
#
_symmetry.space_group_name_H-M   'P 1'
#
loop_
_entity.id
_entity.type
_entity.pdbx_description
1 polymer ?
#
loop_
_entity_poly.entity_id
_entity_poly.type
_entity_poly.pdbx_seq_one_letter_code
_entity_poly.pdbx_strand_id
1 'polypeptide(L)'
;MDEFVNTEKDVEFLLKDGIVKNMLGDYNEVCTLINNLGKGIAVYRESFYFAILSERLNSYCRKPWNKWKANLRQHYFNTPWATISFIAAVLLLILTCIQAVCSIISVMPSKDQKY
;
A
#
# COMPACT_ATOMS: atom_id res chain seq x y z
N MET A 1 24.88 -2.79 1.30
CA MET A 1 24.09 -4.02 1.17
C MET A 1 23.57 -4.48 2.53
N ASP A 2 24.23 -4.05 3.61
CA ASP A 2 23.83 -4.22 5.02
C ASP A 2 22.40 -3.75 5.38
N GLU A 3 21.73 -2.98 4.50
CA GLU A 3 20.33 -2.57 4.68
C GLU A 3 19.32 -3.55 4.04
N PHE A 4 19.76 -4.52 3.24
CA PHE A 4 18.88 -5.40 2.46
C PHE A 4 18.58 -6.73 3.17
N VAL A 5 19.56 -7.32 3.86
CA VAL A 5 19.41 -8.56 4.63
C VAL A 5 20.17 -8.41 5.93
N ASN A 6 19.45 -8.19 7.03
CA ASN A 6 20.08 -7.89 8.32
C ASN A 6 19.76 -8.96 9.37
N THR A 7 18.68 -9.73 9.15
CA THR A 7 18.23 -10.79 10.06
C THR A 7 17.91 -12.07 9.29
N GLU A 8 17.94 -13.20 10.00
CA GLU A 8 17.52 -14.50 9.45
C GLU A 8 16.08 -14.47 8.90
N LYS A 9 15.20 -13.65 9.49
CA LYS A 9 13.83 -13.45 9.02
C LYS A 9 13.77 -12.81 7.64
N ASP A 10 14.70 -11.91 7.32
CA ASP A 10 14.79 -11.30 5.99
C ASP A 10 15.20 -12.37 4.96
N VAL A 11 16.13 -13.26 5.33
CA VAL A 11 16.55 -14.40 4.49
C VAL A 11 15.41 -15.38 4.29
N GLU A 12 14.66 -15.71 5.35
CA GLU A 12 13.50 -16.59 5.29
C GLU A 12 12.43 -16.05 4.31
N PHE A 13 12.17 -14.74 4.35
CA PHE A 13 11.22 -14.11 3.44
C PHE A 13 11.69 -14.17 1.97
N LEU A 14 12.98 -13.90 1.72
CA LEU A 14 13.56 -14.00 0.38
C LEU A 14 13.56 -15.42 -0.18
N LEU A 15 13.70 -16.42 0.69
CA LEU A 15 13.59 -17.83 0.33
C LEU A 15 12.15 -18.22 -0.03
N LYS A 16 11.19 -17.72 0.75
CA LYS A 16 9.76 -17.95 0.52
C LYS A 16 9.28 -17.32 -0.79
N ASP A 17 9.77 -16.12 -1.12
CA ASP A 17 9.49 -15.45 -2.39
C ASP A 17 10.34 -15.98 -3.56
N GLY A 18 11.24 -16.94 -3.31
CA GLY A 18 12.07 -17.60 -4.33
C GLY A 18 13.18 -16.72 -4.92
N ILE A 19 13.46 -15.58 -4.30
CA ILE A 19 14.50 -14.62 -4.72
C ILE A 19 15.89 -15.19 -4.40
N VAL A 20 16.01 -15.90 -3.29
CA VAL A 20 17.22 -16.63 -2.88
C VAL A 20 16.88 -18.11 -2.78
N LYS A 21 17.82 -19.00 -3.12
CA LYS A 21 17.70 -20.44 -2.84
C LYS A 21 18.76 -20.84 -1.84
N ASN A 22 18.35 -21.45 -0.73
CA ASN A 22 19.27 -21.88 0.31
C ASN A 22 19.91 -23.19 -0.12
N MET A 23 21.21 -23.14 -0.41
CA MET A 23 22.03 -24.33 -0.64
C MET A 23 22.99 -24.60 0.53
N LEU A 24 23.08 -23.70 1.51
CA LEU A 24 23.99 -23.81 2.66
C LEU A 24 23.34 -24.42 3.91
N GLY A 25 22.02 -24.62 3.91
CA GLY A 25 21.29 -25.29 5.00
C GLY A 25 21.03 -24.41 6.22
N ASP A 26 21.87 -23.40 6.48
CA ASP A 26 21.72 -22.45 7.58
C ASP A 26 21.43 -21.01 7.10
N TYR A 27 20.44 -20.36 7.72
CA TYR A 27 20.01 -19.00 7.36
C TYR A 27 21.05 -17.94 7.74
N ASN A 28 21.81 -18.16 8.82
CA ASN A 28 22.83 -17.24 9.28
C ASN A 28 24.07 -17.25 8.34
N GLU A 29 24.44 -18.42 7.81
CA GLU A 29 25.45 -18.51 6.74
C GLU A 29 25.03 -17.78 5.46
N VAL A 30 23.77 -17.94 5.03
CA VAL A 30 23.23 -17.21 3.85
C VAL A 30 23.24 -15.70 4.09
N CYS A 31 22.83 -15.24 5.27
CA CYS A 31 22.88 -13.83 5.67
C CYS A 31 24.31 -13.28 5.58
N THR A 32 25.27 -14.02 6.13
CA THR A 32 26.69 -13.64 6.12
C THR A 32 27.25 -13.59 4.71
N LEU A 33 26.87 -14.53 3.84
CA LEU A 33 27.33 -14.59 2.45
C LEU A 33 26.77 -13.41 1.63
N ILE A 34 25.49 -13.08 1.77
CA ILE A 34 24.86 -11.92 1.12
C ILE A 34 25.51 -10.60 1.60
N ASN A 35 25.72 -10.46 2.90
CA ASN A 35 26.37 -9.26 3.46
C ASN A 35 27.82 -9.13 3.01
N ASN A 36 28.57 -10.23 2.94
CA ASN A 36 29.94 -10.23 2.42
C ASN A 36 30.00 -9.97 0.91
N LEU A 37 29.02 -10.42 0.13
CA LEU A 37 28.92 -10.10 -1.31
C LEU A 37 28.75 -8.59 -1.54
N GLY A 38 28.09 -7.92 -0.60
CA GLY A 38 27.89 -6.47 -0.63
C GLY A 38 29.06 -5.64 -0.11
N LYS A 39 29.99 -6.24 0.64
CA LYS A 39 31.20 -5.56 1.10
C LYS A 39 32.09 -5.24 -0.09
N GLY A 40 32.48 -3.98 -0.22
CA GLY A 40 33.31 -3.49 -1.33
C GLY A 40 32.54 -3.05 -2.57
N ILE A 41 31.23 -3.35 -2.66
CA ILE A 41 30.36 -2.77 -3.68
C ILE A 41 29.89 -1.39 -3.18
N ALA A 42 30.67 -0.35 -3.49
CA ALA A 42 30.22 1.02 -3.31
C ALA A 42 29.15 1.34 -4.36
N VAL A 43 27.88 1.07 -4.04
CA VAL A 43 26.75 1.52 -4.86
C VAL A 43 26.69 3.04 -4.75
N TYR A 44 27.27 3.75 -5.72
CA TYR A 44 27.06 5.18 -5.85
C TYR A 44 25.58 5.41 -6.16
N ARG A 45 24.87 5.98 -5.17
CA ARG A 45 23.42 6.25 -5.28
C ARG A 45 23.05 7.10 -6.50
N GLU A 46 24.00 7.87 -7.04
CA GLU A 46 23.77 8.74 -8.20
C GLU A 46 24.04 8.07 -9.55
N SER A 47 24.85 7.00 -9.62
CA SER A 47 25.22 6.32 -10.87
C SER A 47 24.64 4.91 -11.03
N PHE A 48 23.87 4.44 -10.04
CA PHE A 48 23.21 3.16 -10.13
C PHE A 48 22.10 3.19 -11.19
N TYR A 49 22.03 2.15 -12.03
CA TYR A 49 21.07 2.05 -13.14
C TYR A 49 19.60 2.30 -12.71
N PHE A 50 19.26 1.94 -11.48
CA PHE A 50 17.93 2.16 -10.90
C PHE A 50 17.82 3.37 -9.97
N ALA A 51 18.81 4.25 -9.89
CA ALA A 51 18.81 5.43 -9.01
C ALA A 51 17.55 6.29 -9.22
N ILE A 52 17.29 6.68 -10.47
CA ILE A 52 16.12 7.48 -10.85
C ILE A 52 14.81 6.73 -10.58
N LEU A 53 14.79 5.41 -10.77
CA LEU A 53 13.60 4.60 -10.50
C LEU A 53 13.32 4.53 -8.99
N SER A 54 14.36 4.28 -8.19
CA SER A 54 14.30 4.26 -6.73
C SER A 54 13.85 5.60 -6.17
N GLU A 55 14.36 6.71 -6.68
CA GLU A 55 13.95 8.06 -6.26
C GLU A 55 12.49 8.36 -6.60
N ARG A 56 12.03 7.94 -7.80
CA ARG A 56 10.61 8.04 -8.18
C ARG A 56 9.71 7.16 -7.32
N LEU A 57 10.12 5.94 -7.01
CA LEU A 57 9.38 5.05 -6.11
C LEU A 57 9.33 5.62 -4.69
N ASN A 58 10.45 6.09 -4.16
CA ASN A 58 10.52 6.66 -2.82
C ASN A 58 9.66 7.94 -2.72
N SER A 59 9.75 8.83 -3.72
CA SER A 59 8.90 10.03 -3.76
C SER A 59 7.41 9.69 -3.90
N TYR A 60 7.06 8.66 -4.66
CA TYR A 60 5.70 8.14 -4.73
C TYR A 60 5.24 7.58 -3.38
N CYS A 61 6.01 6.71 -2.74
CA CYS A 61 5.69 6.12 -1.43
C CYS A 61 5.67 7.16 -0.29
N ARG A 62 6.41 8.27 -0.43
CA ARG A 62 6.42 9.36 0.55
C ARG A 62 5.14 10.19 0.52
N LYS A 63 4.38 10.19 -0.58
CA LYS A 63 3.12 10.94 -0.65
C LYS A 63 2.12 10.35 0.36
N PRO A 64 1.58 11.17 1.28
CA PRO A 64 0.66 10.69 2.31
C PRO A 64 -0.59 10.02 1.72
N TRP A 65 -1.08 10.51 0.58
CA TRP A 65 -2.17 9.89 -0.18
C TRP A 65 -1.89 8.44 -0.57
N ASN A 66 -0.67 8.14 -1.02
CA ASN A 66 -0.31 6.78 -1.44
C ASN A 66 -0.17 5.84 -0.23
N LYS A 67 0.31 6.34 0.91
CA LYS A 67 0.28 5.59 2.18
C LYS A 67 -1.15 5.29 2.62
N TRP A 68 -2.02 6.29 2.62
CA TRP A 68 -3.43 6.11 2.97
C TRP A 68 -4.12 5.10 2.06
N LYS A 69 -3.91 5.20 0.74
CA LYS A 69 -4.45 4.26 -0.24
C LYS A 69 -3.93 2.84 -0.03
N ALA A 70 -2.62 2.68 0.23
CA ALA A 70 -2.02 1.37 0.50
C ALA A 70 -2.60 0.77 1.79
N ASN A 71 -2.73 1.57 2.85
CA ASN A 71 -3.32 1.15 4.13
C ASN A 71 -4.79 0.74 3.96
N LEU A 72 -5.58 1.55 3.25
CA LEU A 72 -6.97 1.24 2.93
C LEU A 72 -7.04 -0.08 2.15
N ARG A 73 -6.18 -0.29 1.15
CA ARG A 73 -6.17 -1.53 0.38
C ARG A 73 -5.77 -2.75 1.19
N GLN A 74 -4.73 -2.63 2.01
CA GLN A 74 -4.23 -3.73 2.81
C GLN A 74 -5.20 -4.15 3.92
N HIS A 75 -5.93 -3.21 4.51
CA HIS A 75 -6.85 -3.51 5.61
C HIS A 75 -8.30 -3.73 5.17
N TYR A 76 -8.80 -2.96 4.19
CA TYR A 76 -10.20 -3.02 3.76
C TYR A 76 -10.43 -3.86 2.50
N PHE A 77 -9.50 -3.86 1.53
CA PHE A 77 -9.68 -4.60 0.27
C PHE A 77 -9.10 -6.03 0.29
N ASN A 78 -8.36 -6.43 1.34
CA ASN A 78 -7.88 -7.81 1.49
C ASN A 78 -8.97 -8.79 1.93
N THR A 79 -10.07 -8.29 2.50
CA THR A 79 -11.21 -9.14 2.86
C THR A 79 -12.38 -8.81 1.93
N PRO A 80 -12.89 -9.77 1.15
CA PRO A 80 -14.00 -9.52 0.21
C PRO A 80 -15.22 -8.95 0.94
N TRP A 81 -15.47 -9.40 2.17
CA TRP A 81 -16.56 -8.90 3.03
C TRP A 81 -16.45 -7.42 3.38
N ALA A 82 -15.27 -6.94 3.79
CA ALA A 82 -15.06 -5.54 4.13
C ALA A 82 -15.26 -4.62 2.91
N THR A 83 -14.88 -5.11 1.73
CA THR A 83 -15.11 -4.41 0.45
C THR A 83 -16.60 -4.25 0.16
N ILE A 84 -17.37 -5.34 0.29
CA ILE A 84 -18.82 -5.32 0.05
C ILE A 84 -19.52 -4.39 1.06
N SER A 85 -19.16 -4.46 2.34
CA SER A 85 -19.72 -3.59 3.38
C SER A 85 -19.42 -2.10 3.09
N PHE A 86 -18.21 -1.78 2.64
CA PHE A 86 -17.86 -0.41 2.26
C PHE A 86 -18.72 0.09 1.08
N ILE A 87 -18.87 -0.72 0.03
CA ILE A 87 -19.72 -0.37 -1.12
C ILE A 87 -21.18 -0.19 -0.69
N ALA A 88 -21.70 -1.11 0.13
CA ALA A 88 -23.06 -1.01 0.65
C ALA A 88 -23.27 0.27 1.48
N ALA A 89 -22.34 0.62 2.36
CA ALA A 89 -22.40 1.85 3.15
C ALA A 89 -22.39 3.10 2.27
N VAL A 90 -21.56 3.13 1.21
CA VAL A 90 -21.52 4.24 0.25
C VAL A 90 -22.86 4.36 -0.50
N LEU A 91 -23.43 3.25 -0.97
CA LEU A 91 -24.73 3.25 -1.64
C LEU A 91 -25.86 3.72 -0.72
N LEU A 92 -25.89 3.23 0.53
CA LEU A 92 -26.85 3.66 1.54
C LEU A 92 -26.74 5.16 1.83
N LEU A 93 -25.51 5.69 1.91
CA LEU A 93 -25.28 7.11 2.15
C LEU A 93 -25.79 7.95 0.98
N ILE A 94 -25.53 7.54 -0.27
CA ILE A 94 -26.05 8.21 -1.46
C ILE A 94 -27.58 8.20 -1.47
N LEU A 95 -28.20 7.04 -1.21
CA LEU A 95 -29.65 6.91 -1.13
C LEU A 95 -30.24 7.82 -0.04
N THR A 96 -29.60 7.86 1.13
CA THR A 96 -30.01 8.72 2.26
C THR A 96 -29.91 10.20 1.89
N CYS A 97 -28.85 10.62 1.19
CA CYS A 97 -28.71 11.99 0.71
C CYS A 97 -29.82 12.37 -0.27
N ILE A 98 -30.12 11.49 -1.25
CA ILE A 98 -31.22 11.72 -2.20
C ILE A 98 -32.54 11.84 -1.45
N GLN A 99 -32.83 10.91 -0.54
CA GLN A 99 -34.04 10.92 0.27
C GLN A 99 -34.16 12.20 1.12
N ALA A 100 -33.07 12.65 1.73
CA ALA A 100 -33.04 13.88 2.51
C ALA A 100 -33.34 15.11 1.64
N VAL A 101 -32.74 15.21 0.46
CA VAL A 101 -33.00 16.31 -0.49
C VAL A 101 -34.45 16.29 -0.96
N CYS A 102 -34.97 15.13 -1.39
CA CYS A 102 -36.37 14.98 -1.81
C CYS A 102 -37.35 15.32 -0.67
N SER A 103 -37.03 14.93 0.57
CA SER A 103 -37.86 15.24 1.74
C SER A 103 -37.87 16.73 2.05
N ILE A 104 -36.72 17.41 1.99
CA ILE A 104 -36.63 18.87 2.18
C ILE A 104 -37.44 19.61 1.11
N ILE A 105 -37.31 19.22 -0.16
CA ILE A 105 -38.08 19.82 -1.26
C ILE A 105 -39.58 19.58 -1.09
N SER A 106 -39.98 18.39 -0.63
CA SER A 106 -41.39 18.05 -0.43
C SER A 106 -42.01 18.74 0.80
N VAL A 107 -41.20 19.00 1.84
CA VAL A 107 -41.62 19.67 3.07
C VAL A 107 -41.66 21.19 2.91
N MET A 108 -40.84 21.79 2.03
CA MET A 108 -40.98 23.20 1.66
C MET A 108 -42.12 23.32 0.62
N PRO A 109 -43.34 23.75 1.01
CA PRO A 109 -44.34 24.06 0.01
C PRO A 109 -43.84 25.29 -0.74
N SER A 110 -43.89 25.25 -2.07
CA SER A 110 -43.68 26.42 -2.91
C SER A 110 -44.56 27.57 -2.42
N LYS A 111 -43.96 28.57 -1.76
CA LYS A 111 -44.59 29.84 -1.41
C LYS A 111 -44.77 30.75 -2.64
N ASP A 112 -44.97 30.18 -3.83
CA ASP A 112 -45.06 30.94 -5.09
C ASP A 112 -46.13 30.42 -6.05
N GLN A 113 -47.26 29.96 -5.50
CA GLN A 113 -48.53 29.99 -6.24
C GLN A 113 -49.64 30.58 -5.37
N LYS A 114 -49.54 31.88 -5.08
CA LYS A 114 -50.72 32.71 -4.85
C LYS A 114 -50.42 34.19 -5.09
N TYR A 115 -51.18 34.73 -6.04
CA TYR A 115 -51.30 36.11 -6.56
C TYR A 115 -50.35 36.49 -7.68
#